data_AF-A0A3N5PSB0-F1
#
_entry.id   AF-A0A3N5PSB0-F1
#
_cell.length_a   1.000
_cell.length_b   1.000
_cell.length_c   1.000
_cell.angle_alpha   90.00
_cell.angle_beta   90.00
_cell.angle_gamma   90.00
#
_symmetry.space_group_name_H-M   'P 1'
#
loop_
_entity.id
_entity.type
_entity.pdbx_description
1 polymer ?
#
loop_
_entity_poly.entity_id
_entity_poly.type
_entity_poly.pdbx_seq_one_letter_code
_entity_poly.pdbx_strand_id
1 'polypeptide(L)'
;QLHGHSYRVDVHITGTVDPRTGWVIDFGVIKHAVEPIISQLDHRCLNEIPGLENSTSEMLCKYLWDRLKPELDDLSAVTIWESSTARCTYQGE
;
A
#
# COMPACT_ATOMS: atom_id res chain seq x y z
N GLN A 1 -11.61 -21.42 -5.52
CA GLN A 1 -10.48 -22.32 -5.19
C GLN A 1 -9.45 -21.50 -4.43
N LEU A 2 -8.80 -22.06 -3.40
CA LEU A 2 -7.74 -21.34 -2.68
C LEU A 2 -6.50 -21.22 -3.56
N HIS A 3 -5.94 -20.01 -3.66
CA HIS A 3 -4.71 -19.70 -4.39
C HIS A 3 -4.05 -18.45 -3.77
N GLY A 4 -2.90 -18.04 -4.29
CA GLY A 4 -2.20 -16.85 -3.84
C GLY A 4 -1.31 -16.27 -4.94
N HIS A 5 -0.73 -15.11 -4.66
CA HIS A 5 0.08 -14.34 -5.61
C HIS A 5 1.27 -13.70 -4.91
N SER A 6 2.31 -13.39 -5.70
CA SER A 6 3.38 -12.50 -5.27
C SER A 6 2.96 -11.05 -5.51
N TYR A 7 2.12 -10.54 -4.61
CA TYR A 7 1.61 -9.16 -4.70
C TYR A 7 2.76 -8.15 -4.66
N ARG A 8 2.65 -7.10 -5.47
CA ARG A 8 3.50 -5.91 -5.36
C ARG A 8 2.66 -4.70 -4.99
N VAL A 9 3.18 -3.89 -4.07
CA VAL A 9 2.55 -2.64 -3.64
C VAL A 9 3.39 -1.47 -4.10
N ASP A 10 2.79 -0.53 -4.81
CA ASP A 10 3.40 0.79 -5.06
C ASP A 10 2.71 1.83 -4.17
N VAL A 11 3.50 2.58 -3.40
CA VAL A 11 3.05 3.69 -2.56
C VAL A 11 3.44 5.00 -3.24
N HIS A 12 2.45 5.82 -3.58
CA HIS A 12 2.65 7.07 -4.30
C HIS A 12 2.54 8.24 -3.33
N ILE A 13 3.57 9.08 -3.30
CA ILE A 13 3.62 10.31 -2.53
C ILE A 13 3.60 11.49 -3.50
N THR A 14 2.83 12.53 -3.18
CA THR A 14 2.82 13.77 -3.96
C THR A 14 2.93 14.95 -3.01
N GLY A 15 3.98 15.74 -3.19
CA GLY A 15 4.27 16.89 -2.35
C GLY A 15 5.29 17.81 -3.00
N THR A 16 5.64 18.89 -2.30
CA THR A 16 6.65 19.84 -2.77
C THR A 16 8.04 19.33 -2.44
N VAL A 17 9.00 19.55 -3.35
CA VAL A 17 10.40 19.22 -3.08
C VAL A 17 10.97 20.19 -2.05
N ASP A 18 11.49 19.67 -0.94
CA ASP A 18 12.18 20.48 0.06
C ASP A 18 13.49 21.01 -0.53
N PRO A 19 13.73 22.34 -0.53
CA PRO A 19 14.86 22.96 -1.22
C PRO A 19 16.21 22.68 -0.55
N ARG A 20 16.23 22.22 0.70
CA ARG A 20 17.47 21.91 1.44
C ARG A 20 17.92 20.47 1.16
N THR A 21 16.97 19.56 1.08
CA THR A 21 17.22 18.12 0.98
C THR A 21 17.12 17.60 -0.45
N GLY A 22 16.35 18.26 -1.32
CA GLY A 22 16.23 17.94 -2.74
C GLY A 22 15.24 16.80 -3.05
N TRP A 23 14.43 16.37 -2.08
CA TRP A 23 13.38 15.36 -2.25
C TRP A 23 12.05 15.81 -1.65
N VAL A 24 10.97 15.07 -1.93
CA VAL A 24 9.66 15.30 -1.28
C VAL A 24 9.67 14.74 0.14
N ILE A 25 10.10 13.48 0.28
CA ILE A 25 10.21 12.77 1.56
C ILE A 25 11.32 11.72 1.47
N ASP A 26 11.94 11.37 2.60
CA ASP A 26 12.89 10.28 2.69
C ASP A 26 12.19 8.91 2.49
N PHE A 27 12.74 8.05 1.64
CA PHE A 27 12.24 6.69 1.45
C PHE A 27 12.27 5.84 2.73
N GLY A 28 13.18 6.13 3.67
CA GLY A 28 13.23 5.49 4.98
C GLY A 28 11.98 5.76 5.82
N VAL A 29 11.38 6.96 5.70
CA VAL A 29 10.12 7.30 6.38
C VAL A 29 8.97 6.49 5.77
N ILE A 30 8.90 6.43 4.43
CA ILE A 30 7.89 5.62 3.73
C ILE A 30 8.02 4.15 4.15
N LYS A 31 9.25 3.61 4.16
CA LYS A 31 9.50 2.23 4.57
C LYS A 31 9.05 1.98 6.01
N HIS A 32 9.36 2.87 6.94
CA HIS A 32 8.97 2.72 8.34
C HIS A 32 7.46 2.69 8.55
N ALA A 33 6.70 3.48 7.78
CA ALA A 33 5.24 3.46 7.80
C ALA A 33 4.65 2.19 7.18
N VAL A 34 5.25 1.68 6.10
CA VAL A 34 4.74 0.55 5.32
C VAL A 34 5.05 -0.81 5.95
N GLU A 35 6.26 -1.00 6.50
CA GLU A 35 6.76 -2.30 6.98
C GLU A 35 5.83 -2.98 8.01
N PRO A 36 5.29 -2.29 9.04
CA PRO A 36 4.42 -2.93 10.02
C PRO A 36 3.13 -3.49 9.41
N ILE A 37 2.63 -2.85 8.35
CA ILE A 37 1.40 -3.29 7.66
C ILE A 37 1.72 -4.47 6.76
N ILE A 38 2.79 -4.40 5.96
CA ILE A 38 3.19 -5.50 5.07
C ILE A 38 3.55 -6.77 5.86
N SER A 39 4.17 -6.64 7.03
CA SER A 39 4.50 -7.80 7.89
C SER A 39 3.28 -8.59 8.37
N GLN A 40 2.09 -7.96 8.40
CA GLN A 40 0.83 -8.62 8.74
C GLN A 40 0.20 -9.33 7.53
N LEU A 41 0.61 -8.99 6.31
CA LEU A 41 0.06 -9.51 5.05
C LEU A 41 0.97 -10.57 4.43
N ASP A 42 2.29 -10.37 4.52
CA ASP A 42 3.29 -11.23 3.89
C ASP A 42 3.27 -12.65 4.48
N HIS A 43 3.30 -13.65 3.61
CA HIS A 43 3.18 -15.07 3.98
C HIS A 43 1.94 -15.41 4.84
N ARG A 44 0.82 -14.68 4.68
CA ARG A 44 -0.47 -14.94 5.36
C ARG A 44 -1.61 -15.23 4.40
N CYS A 45 -2.66 -15.87 4.92
CA CYS A 45 -3.94 -15.97 4.24
C CYS A 45 -4.71 -14.65 4.44
N LEU A 46 -4.91 -13.88 3.37
CA LEU A 46 -5.54 -12.55 3.47
C LEU A 46 -6.97 -12.61 4.02
N ASN A 47 -7.73 -13.66 3.71
CA ASN A 47 -9.12 -13.81 4.17
C ASN A 47 -9.25 -14.00 5.69
N GLU A 48 -8.16 -14.30 6.40
CA GLU A 48 -8.13 -14.43 7.87
C GLU A 48 -7.82 -13.10 8.57
N ILE A 49 -7.48 -12.06 7.80
CA ILE A 49 -7.11 -10.74 8.33
C ILE A 49 -8.37 -9.89 8.44
N PRO A 50 -8.67 -9.31 9.63
CA PRO A 50 -9.85 -8.47 9.81
C PRO A 50 -9.91 -7.31 8.81
N GLY A 51 -11.01 -7.23 8.05
CA GLY A 51 -11.21 -6.24 6.99
C GLY A 51 -10.72 -6.66 5.60
N LEU A 52 -10.22 -7.89 5.44
CA LEU A 52 -9.85 -8.49 4.16
C LEU A 52 -10.56 -9.83 3.91
N GLU A 53 -11.72 -10.06 4.54
CA GLU A 53 -12.52 -11.27 4.37
C GLU A 53 -12.86 -11.48 2.87
N ASN A 54 -13.06 -10.38 2.13
CA ASN A 54 -13.10 -10.32 0.67
C ASN A 54 -11.84 -9.64 0.10
N SER A 55 -10.76 -10.40 -0.06
CA SER A 55 -9.42 -9.90 -0.37
C SER A 55 -9.19 -9.64 -1.88
N THR A 56 -10.06 -8.87 -2.54
CA THR A 56 -9.80 -8.42 -3.93
C THR A 56 -8.68 -7.36 -3.95
N SER A 57 -8.11 -7.11 -5.13
CA SER A 57 -7.09 -6.06 -5.31
C SER A 57 -7.60 -4.67 -4.91
N GLU A 58 -8.87 -4.35 -5.18
CA GLU A 58 -9.54 -3.10 -4.79
C GLU A 58 -9.65 -2.98 -3.26
N MET A 59 -10.09 -4.05 -2.59
CA MET A 59 -10.22 -4.07 -1.13
C MET A 59 -8.86 -3.99 -0.46
N LEU A 60 -7.83 -4.63 -1.02
CA LEU A 60 -6.46 -4.55 -0.50
C LEU A 60 -5.86 -3.14 -0.67
N CYS A 61 -6.10 -2.48 -1.82
CA CYS A 61 -5.72 -1.08 -2.01
C CYS A 61 -6.33 -0.18 -0.92
N LYS A 62 -7.64 -0.29 -0.69
CA LYS A 62 -8.33 0.49 0.33
C LYS A 62 -7.83 0.17 1.74
N TYR A 63 -7.63 -1.12 2.05
CA TYR A 63 -7.11 -1.57 3.34
C TYR A 63 -5.75 -0.95 3.68
N LEU A 64 -4.85 -0.91 2.69
CA LEU A 64 -3.54 -0.28 2.83
C LEU A 64 -3.65 1.25 2.93
N TRP A 65 -4.47 1.86 2.08
CA TRP A 65 -4.70 3.31 2.10
C TRP A 65 -5.18 3.79 3.47
N ASP A 66 -6.23 3.15 4.02
CA ASP A 66 -6.84 3.56 5.28
C ASP A 66 -5.85 3.48 6.47
N ARG A 67 -4.81 2.64 6.37
CA ARG A 67 -3.75 2.50 7.38
C ARG A 67 -2.52 3.36 7.12
N LEU A 68 -2.19 3.61 5.86
CA LEU A 68 -1.04 4.43 5.48
C LEU A 68 -1.36 5.93 5.53
N LYS A 69 -2.58 6.34 5.20
CA LYS A 69 -2.94 7.76 5.13
C LYS A 69 -2.71 8.52 6.44
N PRO A 70 -3.02 7.97 7.64
CA PRO A 70 -2.70 8.63 8.91
C PRO A 70 -1.20 8.74 9.21
N GLU A 71 -0.37 7.88 8.64
CA GLU A 71 1.09 7.86 8.84
C GLU A 71 1.84 8.66 7.77
N LEU A 72 1.22 8.88 6.61
CA LEU A 72 1.77 9.53 5.43
C LEU A 72 0.75 10.53 4.87
N ASP A 73 0.78 11.77 5.38
CA ASP A 73 -0.15 12.84 4.98
C ASP A 73 -0.11 13.12 3.46
N ASP A 74 1.07 13.02 2.83
CA ASP A 74 1.29 13.25 1.39
C ASP A 74 0.98 12.02 0.52
N LEU A 75 0.40 10.95 1.09
CA LEU A 75 -0.07 9.79 0.33
C LEU A 75 -1.13 10.21 -0.70
N SER A 76 -0.86 9.90 -1.97
CA SER A 76 -1.71 10.28 -3.11
C SER A 76 -2.27 9.09 -3.88
N ALA A 77 -1.63 7.92 -3.82
CA ALA A 77 -2.21 6.68 -4.31
C ALA A 77 -1.57 5.44 -3.68
N VAL A 78 -2.31 4.33 -3.66
CA VAL A 78 -1.79 2.98 -3.44
C VAL A 78 -2.14 2.13 -4.65
N THR A 79 -1.16 1.43 -5.20
CA THR A 79 -1.38 0.47 -6.30
C THR A 79 -1.05 -0.95 -5.82
N ILE A 80 -2.02 -1.86 -5.97
CA ILE A 80 -1.81 -3.31 -5.80
C ILE A 80 -1.68 -3.94 -7.17
N TRP A 81 -0.58 -4.68 -7.36
CA TRP A 81 -0.39 -5.60 -8.48
C TRP A 81 -0.64 -7.02 -7.98
N GLU A 82 -1.67 -7.66 -8.50
CA GLU A 82 -1.95 -9.08 -8.25
C GLU A 82 -1.05 -9.97 -9.10
N SER A 83 -0.72 -9.51 -10.31
CA SER A 83 0.20 -10.19 -11.22
C SER A 83 1.03 -9.16 -12.01
N SER A 84 1.88 -9.62 -12.92
CA SER A 84 2.66 -8.73 -13.79
C SER A 84 1.81 -7.89 -14.76
N THR A 85 0.55 -8.27 -14.98
CA THR A 85 -0.35 -7.63 -15.96
C THR A 85 -1.66 -7.11 -15.39
N ALA A 86 -1.98 -7.42 -14.13
CA ALA A 86 -3.22 -6.99 -13.47
C ALA A 86 -2.91 -6.16 -12.21
N ARG A 87 -3.53 -4.98 -12.12
CA ARG A 87 -3.38 -4.06 -11.00
C ARG A 87 -4.63 -3.24 -10.72
N CYS A 88 -4.76 -2.78 -9.49
CA CYS A 88 -5.72 -1.78 -9.05
C CYS A 88 -4.95 -0.59 -8.45
N THR A 89 -5.44 0.63 -8.64
CA THR A 89 -4.93 1.84 -7.98
C THR A 89 -6.07 2.54 -7.26
N TYR A 90 -5.85 2.93 -6.01
CA TYR A 90 -6.78 3.69 -5.18
C TYR A 90 -6.19 5.04 -4.80
N GLN A 91 -6.98 6.12 -4.91
CA GLN A 91 -6.52 7.51 -4.72
C GLN A 91 -7.29 8.27 -3.62
N GLY A 92 -8.08 7.56 -2.80
CA GLY A 92 -8.79 8.15 -1.65
C GLY A 92 -10.23 8.59 -1.89
N GLU A 93 -10.88 8.13 -2.96
CA GLU A 93 -12.33 8.35 -3.23
C GLU A 93 -13.18 7.12 -2.95
#